data_AF-A0A7C8CNL4-F1
#
_entry.id   AF-A0A7C8CNL4-F1
#
_cell.length_a   1.000
_cell.length_b   1.000
_cell.length_c   1.000
_cell.angle_alpha   90.00
_cell.angle_beta   90.00
_cell.angle_gamma   90.00
#
_symmetry.space_group_name_H-M   'P 1'
#
loop_
_entity.id
_entity.type
_entity.pdbx_description
1 polymer ?
#
loop_
_entity_poly.entity_id
_entity_poly.type
_entity_poly.pdbx_seq_one_letter_code
_entity_poly.pdbx_strand_id
1 'polypeptide(L)'
;MPYVTAEVVRDTDEIWTMVAAMIDRFEAPDSSWDYNGLPEPFRAAMLEAIVGVRLHVRAGQAKAKLSRNRSEPERRRVAEELRERGTGALADRMLAMLGDHYEEDGQ
;
A
#
# COMPACT_ATOMS: atom_id res chain seq x y z
N MET A 1 14.35 -6.47 0.20
CA MET A 1 14.03 -5.57 1.33
C MET A 1 14.41 -4.16 0.91
N PRO A 2 13.58 -3.14 1.17
CA PRO A 2 13.95 -1.77 0.89
C PRO A 2 15.11 -1.35 1.80
N TYR A 3 16.08 -0.65 1.23
CA TYR A 3 17.13 0.04 1.97
C TYR A 3 16.53 1.36 2.45
N VAL A 4 16.40 1.51 3.77
CA VAL A 4 15.79 2.68 4.40
C VAL A 4 16.72 3.27 5.46
N THR A 5 16.70 4.58 5.62
CA THR A 5 17.21 5.26 6.82
C THR A 5 16.02 5.81 7.60
N ALA A 6 16.05 5.68 8.93
CA ALA A 6 15.00 6.16 9.80
C ALA A 6 15.41 7.48 10.48
N GLU A 7 14.44 8.38 10.60
CA GLU A 7 14.54 9.64 11.33
C GLU A 7 13.43 9.69 12.37
N VAL A 8 13.76 10.12 13.58
CA VAL A 8 12.78 10.32 14.67
C VAL A 8 12.26 11.75 14.59
N VAL A 9 10.94 11.89 14.55
CA VAL A 9 10.24 13.18 14.54
C VAL A 9 9.60 13.41 15.90
N ARG A 10 9.90 14.56 16.50
CA ARG A 10 9.38 14.99 17.81
C ARG A 10 8.62 16.31 17.76
N ASP A 11 8.70 17.01 16.64
CA ASP A 11 7.95 18.24 16.44
C ASP A 11 6.45 17.91 16.34
N THR A 12 5.65 18.54 17.18
CA THR A 12 4.23 18.23 17.31
C THR A 12 3.44 18.59 16.05
N ASP A 13 3.82 19.65 15.34
CA ASP A 13 3.14 20.07 14.10
C ASP A 13 3.46 19.10 12.95
N GLU A 14 4.71 18.61 12.87
CA GLU A 14 5.07 17.54 11.94
C GLU A 14 4.36 16.22 12.27
N ILE A 15 4.27 15.86 13.55
CA ILE A 15 3.52 14.67 14.00
C ILE A 15 2.04 14.81 13.64
N TRP A 16 1.44 15.98 13.86
CA TRP A 16 0.06 16.24 13.45
C TRP A 16 -0.13 16.04 11.95
N THR A 17 0.78 16.56 11.13
CA THR A 17 0.73 16.39 9.67
C THR A 17 0.72 14.91 9.26
N MET A 18 1.51 14.06 9.96
CA MET A 18 1.50 12.61 9.73
C MET A 18 0.18 11.97 10.13
N VAL A 19 -0.37 12.33 11.30
CA VAL A 19 -1.64 11.80 11.80
C VAL A 19 -2.81 12.20 10.90
N ALA A 20 -2.88 13.48 10.49
CA ALA A 20 -3.90 13.98 9.58
C ALA A 20 -3.91 13.19 8.27
N ALA A 21 -2.74 12.93 7.67
CA ALA A 21 -2.62 12.12 6.47
C ALA A 21 -3.09 10.65 6.67
N MET A 22 -2.94 10.10 7.88
CA MET A 22 -3.48 8.77 8.20
C MET A 22 -5.00 8.79 8.33
N ILE A 23 -5.56 9.81 8.98
CA ILE A 23 -7.01 10.02 9.09
C ILE A 23 -7.61 10.10 7.68
N ASP A 24 -7.10 10.97 6.83
CA ASP A 24 -7.58 11.13 5.45
C ASP A 24 -7.49 9.83 4.62
N ARG A 25 -6.49 8.98 4.90
CA ARG A 25 -6.25 7.76 4.13
C ARG A 25 -7.11 6.58 4.56
N PHE A 26 -7.46 6.49 5.85
CA PHE A 26 -8.05 5.31 6.45
C PHE A 26 -9.46 5.52 6.97
N GLU A 27 -9.87 6.75 7.27
CA GLU A 27 -11.25 7.03 7.60
C GLU A 27 -12.12 7.05 6.35
N ALA A 28 -13.29 6.41 6.45
CA ALA A 28 -14.26 6.43 5.39
C ALA A 28 -14.95 7.81 5.32
N PRO A 29 -15.43 8.27 4.15
CA PRO A 29 -16.14 9.55 4.02
C PRO A 29 -17.41 9.66 4.89
N ASP A 30 -17.99 8.53 5.27
CA ASP A 30 -19.18 8.40 6.12
C ASP A 30 -18.85 8.05 7.58
N SER A 31 -17.58 8.10 7.97
CA SER A 31 -17.17 7.87 9.36
C SER A 31 -17.84 8.87 10.28
N SER A 32 -18.41 8.36 11.39
CA SER A 32 -18.97 9.19 12.47
C SER A 32 -17.89 9.70 13.43
N TRP A 33 -16.64 9.28 13.23
CA TRP A 33 -15.50 9.69 14.03
C TRP A 33 -14.87 10.96 13.44
N ASP A 34 -14.75 12.00 14.26
CA ASP A 34 -14.10 13.26 13.90
C ASP A 34 -13.05 13.63 14.95
N TYR A 35 -11.79 13.54 14.56
CA TYR A 35 -10.68 13.94 15.40
C TYR A 35 -10.75 15.42 15.79
N ASN A 36 -11.16 16.30 14.87
CA ASN A 36 -11.26 17.74 15.12
C ASN A 36 -12.44 18.11 16.03
N GLY A 37 -13.37 17.19 16.26
CA GLY A 37 -14.45 17.30 17.24
C GLY A 37 -14.01 17.05 18.69
N LEU A 38 -12.82 16.47 18.91
CA LEU A 38 -12.29 16.20 20.26
C LEU A 38 -11.84 17.49 20.97
N PRO A 39 -11.89 17.57 22.31
CA PRO A 39 -11.37 18.72 23.05
C PRO A 39 -9.89 19.00 22.74
N GLU A 40 -9.52 20.27 22.56
CA GLU A 40 -8.15 20.65 22.20
C GLU A 40 -7.08 20.14 23.18
N PRO A 41 -7.26 20.22 24.52
CA PRO A 41 -6.26 19.71 25.46
C PRO A 41 -6.06 18.20 25.36
N PHE A 42 -7.12 17.49 24.98
CA PHE A 42 -7.07 16.04 24.77
C PHE A 42 -6.25 15.71 23.53
N ARG A 43 -6.46 16.43 22.41
CA ARG A 43 -5.68 16.24 21.18
C ARG A 43 -4.21 16.57 21.38
N ALA A 44 -3.91 17.68 22.05
CA ALA A 44 -2.54 18.09 22.36
C ALA A 44 -1.81 16.99 23.16
N ALA A 45 -2.43 16.49 24.23
CA ALA A 45 -1.86 15.41 25.04
C ALA A 45 -1.64 14.11 24.25
N MET A 46 -2.53 13.76 23.32
CA MET A 46 -2.35 12.61 22.44
C MET A 46 -1.14 12.75 21.51
N LEU A 47 -0.96 13.94 20.92
CA LEU A 47 0.17 14.20 20.02
C LEU A 47 1.51 14.22 20.77
N GLU A 48 1.55 14.78 21.98
CA GLU A 48 2.74 14.77 22.84
C GLU A 48 3.14 13.36 23.32
N ALA A 49 2.17 12.45 23.41
CA ALA A 49 2.40 11.08 23.88
C ALA A 49 2.98 10.14 22.81
N ILE A 50 3.09 10.58 21.55
CA ILE A 50 3.58 9.76 20.44
C ILE A 50 4.90 10.28 19.86
N VAL A 51 5.59 9.41 19.13
CA VAL A 51 6.83 9.74 18.41
C VAL A 51 6.62 9.39 16.94
N GLY A 52 6.87 10.36 16.06
CA GLY A 52 6.84 10.12 14.62
C GLY A 52 8.12 9.42 14.16
N VAL A 53 8.01 8.55 13.15
CA VAL A 53 9.16 7.92 12.49
C VAL A 53 9.04 8.12 11.00
N ARG A 54 10.03 8.79 10.40
CA ARG A 54 10.12 9.00 8.95
C ARG A 54 11.12 8.02 8.36
N LEU A 55 10.66 7.22 7.39
CA LEU A 55 11.50 6.27 6.67
C LEU A 55 11.88 6.84 5.30
N HIS A 56 13.15 7.15 5.12
CA HIS A 56 13.72 7.61 3.86
C HIS A 56 14.10 6.40 3.02
N VAL A 57 13.27 6.05 2.03
CA VAL A 57 13.53 4.93 1.13
C VAL A 57 14.63 5.30 0.14
N ARG A 58 15.78 4.62 0.22
CA ARG A 58 16.95 4.85 -0.67
C ARG A 58 16.90 3.98 -1.92
N ALA A 59 16.48 2.73 -1.75
CA ALA A 59 16.30 1.79 -2.85
C ALA A 59 15.31 0.70 -2.45
N GLY A 60 14.53 0.21 -3.40
CA GLY A 60 13.60 -0.89 -3.22
C GLY A 60 13.79 -1.94 -4.29
N GLN A 61 13.75 -3.21 -3.91
CA GLN A 61 13.58 -4.31 -4.87
C GLN A 61 12.21 -4.94 -4.63
N ALA A 62 11.31 -4.76 -5.60
CA ALA A 62 10.05 -5.47 -5.65
C ALA A 62 10.23 -6.78 -6.44
N LYS A 63 9.64 -7.87 -5.94
CA LYS A 63 9.57 -9.14 -6.67
C LYS A 63 8.12 -9.58 -6.73
N ALA A 64 7.55 -9.60 -7.94
CA ALA A 64 6.23 -10.15 -8.19
C ALA A 64 6.35 -11.62 -8.63
N LYS A 65 5.80 -12.54 -7.84
CA LYS A 65 5.69 -13.96 -8.20
C LYS A 65 4.30 -14.20 -8.78
N LEU A 66 4.20 -14.16 -10.10
CA LEU A 66 2.95 -14.29 -10.87
C LEU A 66 2.91 -15.57 -11.70
N SER A 67 3.45 -16.68 -11.17
CA SER A 67 3.41 -18.00 -11.81
C SER A 67 3.90 -18.03 -13.27
N ARG A 68 4.93 -17.24 -13.60
CA ARG A 68 5.53 -17.14 -14.95
C ARG A 68 5.99 -18.49 -15.54
N ASN A 69 6.24 -19.50 -14.70
CA ASN A 69 6.67 -20.83 -15.13
C ASN A 69 5.50 -21.79 -15.42
N ARG A 70 4.26 -21.32 -15.41
CA ARG A 70 3.06 -22.14 -15.65
C ARG A 70 2.50 -21.89 -17.04
N SER A 71 1.82 -22.90 -17.59
CA SER A 71 1.18 -22.78 -18.89
C SER A 71 0.06 -21.73 -18.87
N GLU A 72 -0.23 -21.17 -20.04
CA GLU A 72 -1.30 -20.18 -20.19
C GLU A 72 -2.68 -20.67 -19.68
N PRO A 73 -3.15 -21.90 -19.97
CA PRO A 73 -4.41 -22.40 -19.43
C PRO A 73 -4.43 -22.46 -17.89
N GLU A 74 -3.31 -22.83 -17.27
CA GLU A 74 -3.17 -22.87 -15.81
C GLU A 74 -3.22 -21.45 -15.21
N ARG A 75 -2.57 -20.48 -15.87
CA ARG A 75 -2.63 -19.07 -15.47
C ARG A 75 -4.04 -18.50 -15.58
N ARG A 76 -4.79 -18.81 -16.63
CA ARG A 76 -6.19 -18.35 -16.76
C ARG A 76 -7.07 -18.91 -15.65
N ARG A 77 -6.96 -20.22 -15.35
CA ARG A 77 -7.73 -20.86 -14.27
C ARG A 77 -7.44 -20.24 -12.90
N VAL A 78 -6.16 -19.99 -12.59
CA VAL A 78 -5.76 -19.34 -11.34
C VAL A 78 -6.25 -17.89 -11.29
N ALA A 79 -6.27 -17.16 -12.41
CA ALA A 79 -6.82 -15.80 -12.45
C ALA A 79 -8.34 -15.78 -12.16
N GLU A 80 -9.10 -16.74 -12.69
CA GLU A 80 -10.53 -16.89 -12.38
C GLU A 80 -10.75 -17.14 -10.89
N GLU A 81 -10.02 -18.08 -10.30
CA GLU A 81 -10.11 -18.37 -8.86
C GLU A 81 -9.71 -17.15 -8.00
N LEU A 82 -8.69 -16.38 -8.41
CA LEU A 82 -8.30 -15.16 -7.72
C LEU A 82 -9.38 -14.07 -7.79
N ARG A 83 -10.18 -14.01 -8.86
CA ARG A 83 -11.33 -13.09 -8.93
C ARG A 83 -12.44 -13.51 -7.99
N GLU A 84 -12.77 -14.80 -7.94
CA GLU A 84 -13.77 -15.35 -7.01
C GLU A 84 -13.40 -15.11 -5.54
N ARG A 85 -12.11 -15.13 -5.22
CA ARG A 85 -11.58 -14.84 -3.87
C ARG A 85 -11.45 -13.34 -3.55
N GLY A 86 -11.92 -12.45 -4.43
CA GLY A 86 -11.90 -10.99 -4.22
C GLY A 86 -10.55 -10.32 -4.49
N THR A 87 -9.58 -11.04 -5.05
CA THR A 87 -8.24 -10.51 -5.41
C THR A 87 -8.13 -10.18 -6.90
N GLY A 88 -9.15 -9.51 -7.45
CA GLY A 88 -9.26 -9.22 -8.89
C GLY A 88 -8.07 -8.46 -9.48
N ALA A 89 -7.50 -7.50 -8.77
CA ALA A 89 -6.32 -6.76 -9.23
C ALA A 89 -5.09 -7.66 -9.47
N LEU A 90 -4.95 -8.75 -8.68
CA LEU A 90 -3.87 -9.73 -8.88
C LEU A 90 -4.15 -10.61 -10.11
N ALA A 91 -5.42 -11.00 -10.30
CA ALA A 91 -5.85 -11.72 -11.49
C ALA A 91 -5.59 -10.92 -12.77
N ASP A 92 -5.94 -9.63 -12.76
CA ASP A 92 -5.74 -8.73 -13.91
C ASP A 92 -4.24 -8.56 -14.23
N ARG A 93 -3.39 -8.40 -13.20
CA ARG A 93 -1.93 -8.37 -13.36
C ARG A 93 -1.38 -9.67 -13.93
N MET A 94 -1.94 -10.81 -13.56
CA MET A 94 -1.49 -12.11 -14.05
C MET A 94 -1.87 -12.36 -15.52
N LEU A 95 -3.02 -11.82 -15.95
CA LEU A 95 -3.50 -11.89 -17.34
C LEU A 95 -2.79 -10.87 -18.24
N ALA A 96 -2.48 -9.65 -17.76
CA ALA A 96 -1.72 -8.67 -18.53
C ALA A 96 -0.37 -9.23 -18.99
N MET A 97 0.31 -9.99 -18.12
CA MET A 97 1.57 -10.68 -18.45
C MET A 97 1.42 -11.87 -19.43
N LEU A 98 0.23 -12.16 -19.96
CA LEU A 98 0.07 -13.12 -21.07
C LEU A 98 0.18 -12.41 -22.43
N GLY A 99 -0.16 -11.10 -22.50
CA GLY A 99 -0.08 -10.31 -23.73
C GLY A 99 1.34 -9.88 -24.09
N ASP A 100 2.21 -9.69 -23.09
CA ASP A 100 3.59 -9.18 -23.28
C ASP A 100 4.59 -10.23 -23.81
N HIS A 101 4.18 -11.48 -24.01
CA HIS A 101 5.07 -12.59 -24.44
C HIS A 101 4.92 -12.99 -25.92
N TYR A 102 4.26 -12.18 -26.76
CA TYR A 102 4.12 -12.39 -28.21
C TYR A 102 4.68 -11.22 -29.04
N GLU A 103 5.95 -10.85 -28.88
CA GLU A 103 6.66 -10.03 -29.89
C GLU A 103 8.09 -10.47 -30.23
N GLU A 104 8.65 -11.53 -29.64
CA GLU A 104 9.97 -12.04 -30.04
C GLU A 104 9.92 -13.56 -30.16
N ASP A 105 9.65 -14.05 -31.38
CA ASP A 105 10.24 -15.25 -31.99
C ASP A 105 9.50 -15.55 -33.30
N GLY A 106 9.79 -14.70 -34.29
CA GLY A 106 9.35 -14.84 -35.65
C GLY A 106 10.42 -14.32 -36.59
N GLN A 107 11.53 -15.05 -36.70
CA GLN A 107 12.37 -15.15 -37.91
C GLN A 107 13.28 -16.38 -37.84
#